data_AF-A0A957D1E4-F1
#
_entry.id   AF-A0A957D1E4-F1
#
_cell.length_a   1.000
_cell.length_b   1.000
_cell.length_c   1.000
_cell.angle_alpha   90.00
_cell.angle_beta   90.00
_cell.angle_gamma   90.00
#
_symmetry.space_group_name_H-M   'P 1'
#
loop_
_entity.id
_entity.type
_entity.pdbx_description
1 polymer ?
#
loop_
_entity_poly.entity_id
_entity_poly.type
_entity_poly.pdbx_seq_one_letter_code
_entity_poly.pdbx_strand_id
1 'polypeptide(L)'
;MDQQNLLYPLLFTPVLKDYIWGGRHLNTMLGRPLPAGDIAESWEIAGHEDGTTVVENGRFAGLPLTELHRQLGPDLIGSRSQWAQDRGKFPLLIKLLDANRPL
;
A
#
# COMPACT_ATOMS: atom_id res chain seq x y z
N MET A 1 4.52 -1.78 -33.82
CA MET A 1 4.08 -0.75 -32.86
C MET A 1 4.49 -1.24 -31.49
N ASP A 2 5.56 -0.66 -30.97
CA ASP A 2 6.18 -1.07 -29.72
C ASP A 2 5.20 -0.92 -28.56
N GLN A 3 4.85 -2.06 -27.93
CA GLN A 3 4.14 -2.10 -26.65
C GLN A 3 5.10 -1.73 -25.52
N GLN A 4 5.66 -0.52 -25.55
CA GLN A 4 6.60 -0.06 -24.52
C GLN A 4 5.84 0.36 -23.25
N ASN A 5 5.98 -0.48 -22.23
CA ASN A 5 5.67 -0.31 -20.81
C ASN A 5 4.26 0.21 -20.42
N LEU A 6 3.35 -0.73 -20.13
CA LEU A 6 2.09 -0.46 -19.44
C LEU A 6 2.30 -0.06 -17.96
N LEU A 7 3.43 -0.41 -17.36
CA LEU A 7 3.72 -0.07 -15.97
C LEU A 7 4.81 0.99 -15.87
N TYR A 8 4.66 1.83 -14.84
CA TYR A 8 5.60 2.86 -14.42
C TYR A 8 5.77 2.72 -12.91
N PRO A 9 6.77 3.37 -12.29
CA PRO A 9 6.89 3.39 -10.83
C PRO A 9 5.61 3.94 -10.18
N LEU A 10 4.85 3.04 -9.55
CA LEU A 10 3.62 3.36 -8.85
C LEU A 10 3.98 3.86 -7.44
N LEU A 11 3.60 5.10 -7.16
CA LEU A 11 3.62 5.67 -5.82
C LEU A 11 2.24 5.47 -5.21
N PHE A 12 2.20 5.31 -3.88
CA PHE A 12 0.97 5.03 -3.16
C PHE A 12 0.84 5.95 -1.96
N THR A 13 -0.38 6.45 -1.74
CA THR A 13 -0.73 7.10 -0.48
C THR A 13 -0.91 6.02 0.60
N PRO A 14 -0.17 6.10 1.72
CA PRO A 14 -0.24 5.07 2.76
C PRO A 14 -1.54 5.12 3.55
N VAL A 15 -1.93 3.98 4.13
CA VAL A 15 -3.02 3.92 5.11
C VAL A 15 -2.42 3.93 6.51
N LEU A 16 -2.75 4.93 7.31
CA LEU A 16 -2.26 5.08 8.69
C LEU A 16 -3.22 4.43 9.69
N LYS A 17 -2.67 3.76 10.71
CA LYS A 17 -3.40 3.14 11.81
C LYS A 17 -2.93 3.70 13.14
N ASP A 18 -3.86 4.10 14.00
CA ASP A 18 -3.66 4.88 15.23
C ASP A 18 -3.77 4.02 16.51
N TYR A 19 -3.27 2.79 16.47
CA TYR A 19 -3.35 1.90 17.63
C TYR A 19 -2.61 2.44 18.86
N ILE A 20 -3.10 2.08 20.05
CA ILE A 20 -2.62 2.59 21.35
C ILE A 20 -1.15 2.31 21.64
N TRP A 21 -0.52 1.38 20.93
CA TRP A 21 0.90 1.05 21.10
C TRP A 21 1.83 1.89 20.20
N GLY A 22 1.24 2.71 19.33
CA GLY A 22 1.93 3.61 18.41
C GLY A 22 2.58 4.81 19.08
N GLY A 23 3.15 5.67 18.24
CA GLY A 23 3.77 6.91 18.68
C GLY A 23 3.92 7.90 17.53
N ARG A 24 5.02 8.65 17.50
CA ARG A 24 5.23 9.76 16.56
C ARG A 24 6.56 9.71 15.81
N HIS A 25 7.35 8.65 15.96
CA HIS A 25 8.65 8.54 15.30
C HIS A 25 8.53 8.42 13.78
N LEU A 26 7.45 7.83 13.27
CA LEU A 26 7.23 7.76 11.81
C LEU A 26 7.23 9.13 11.13
N ASN A 27 6.77 10.19 11.81
CA ASN A 27 6.81 11.56 11.28
C ASN A 27 8.26 11.99 10.99
N THR A 28 9.15 11.76 11.94
CA THR A 28 10.57 12.13 11.83
C THR A 28 11.32 11.20 10.89
N MET A 29 11.09 9.89 10.97
CA MET A 29 11.79 8.90 10.15
C MET A 29 11.45 8.99 8.66
N LEU A 30 10.19 9.31 8.34
CA LEU A 30 9.70 9.36 6.96
C LEU A 30 9.68 10.78 6.39
N GLY A 31 9.96 11.78 7.23
CA GLY A 31 9.99 13.19 6.82
C GLY A 31 8.65 13.69 6.25
N ARG A 32 7.53 13.08 6.67
CA ARG A 32 6.19 13.40 6.14
C ARG A 32 5.22 13.74 7.25
N PRO A 33 4.34 14.75 7.06
CA PRO A 33 3.38 15.14 8.08
C PRO A 33 2.42 13.97 8.37
N LEU A 34 2.21 13.71 9.66
CA LEU A 34 1.21 12.77 10.14
C LEU A 34 0.07 13.53 10.83
N PRO A 35 -1.18 13.02 10.77
CA PRO A 35 -2.31 13.60 11.51
C PRO A 35 -2.03 13.63 13.01
N ALA A 36 -2.82 14.38 13.77
CA ALA A 36 -2.70 14.42 15.22
C ALA A 36 -2.98 13.04 15.86
N GLY A 37 -2.34 12.76 17.01
CA GLY A 37 -2.46 11.48 17.72
C GLY A 37 -1.32 10.49 17.41
N ASP A 38 -1.30 9.39 18.16
CA ASP A 38 -0.33 8.31 17.98
C ASP A 38 -0.63 7.55 16.69
N ILE A 39 0.42 7.23 15.92
CA ILE A 39 0.34 6.38 14.72
C ILE A 39 1.22 5.16 14.98
N ALA A 40 0.61 3.99 14.87
CA ALA A 40 1.22 2.70 15.15
C ALA A 40 1.70 2.01 13.88
N GLU A 41 0.90 2.07 12.81
CA GLU A 41 1.24 1.46 11.53
C GLU A 41 1.07 2.45 10.40
N SER A 42 1.97 2.38 9.43
CA SER A 42 1.79 2.95 8.11
C SER A 42 1.84 1.84 7.07
N TRP A 43 0.73 1.59 6.42
CA TRP A 43 0.63 0.57 5.37
C TRP A 43 1.01 1.24 4.05
N GLU A 44 2.20 0.94 3.55
CA GLU A 44 2.75 1.56 2.35
C GLU A 44 2.21 0.89 1.07
N ILE A 45 1.98 -0.43 1.11
CA ILE A 45 1.36 -1.20 0.02
C ILE A 45 0.34 -2.14 0.63
N ALA A 46 -0.95 -1.90 0.37
CA ALA A 46 -2.03 -2.71 0.95
C ALA A 46 -3.21 -2.89 0.00
N GLY A 47 -3.62 -4.15 -0.17
CA GLY A 47 -4.88 -4.54 -0.82
C GLY A 47 -5.80 -5.28 0.16
N HIS A 48 -5.88 -4.80 1.41
CA HIS A 48 -6.61 -5.44 2.50
C HIS A 48 -7.96 -4.74 2.74
N GLU A 49 -8.95 -5.46 3.28
CA GLU A 49 -10.31 -4.94 3.51
C GLU A 49 -10.33 -3.79 4.53
N ASP A 50 -9.53 -3.88 5.59
CA ASP A 50 -9.39 -2.80 6.58
C ASP A 50 -8.61 -1.58 6.07
N GLY A 51 -8.04 -1.63 4.87
CA GLY A 51 -7.23 -0.55 4.33
C GLY A 51 -6.55 -0.93 3.03
N THR A 52 -6.92 -0.24 1.95
CA THR A 52 -6.24 -0.34 0.66
C THR A 52 -5.54 0.96 0.33
N THR A 53 -4.29 0.85 -0.13
CA THR A 53 -3.53 2.01 -0.60
C THR A 53 -4.03 2.43 -1.98
N VAL A 54 -3.93 3.73 -2.27
CA VAL A 54 -4.39 4.33 -3.51
C VAL A 54 -3.18 4.82 -4.30
N VAL A 55 -3.17 4.59 -5.61
CA VAL A 55 -2.10 5.08 -6.49
C VAL A 55 -2.10 6.61 -6.48
N GLU A 56 -0.94 7.21 -6.26
CA GLU A 56 -0.79 8.66 -6.14
C GLU A 56 -0.48 9.33 -7.49
N ASN A 57 0.16 8.63 -8.42
CA ASN A 57 0.76 9.23 -9.60
C ASN A 57 0.36 8.56 -10.93
N GLY A 58 0.50 9.30 -12.02
CA GLY A 58 0.36 8.82 -13.39
C GLY A 58 -1.07 8.43 -13.79
N ARG A 59 -1.19 7.61 -14.85
CA ARG A 59 -2.48 7.26 -15.47
C ARG A 59 -3.43 6.45 -14.57
N PHE A 60 -2.90 5.80 -13.55
CA PHE A 60 -3.67 5.01 -12.58
C PHE A 60 -3.94 5.77 -11.27
N ALA A 61 -3.53 7.05 -11.18
CA ALA A 61 -3.76 7.85 -9.98
C ALA A 61 -5.24 7.85 -9.55
N GLY A 62 -5.48 7.74 -8.25
CA GLY A 62 -6.81 7.65 -7.66
C GLY A 62 -7.40 6.24 -7.64
N LEU A 63 -6.79 5.25 -8.30
CA LEU A 63 -7.25 3.86 -8.23
C LEU A 63 -6.77 3.16 -6.95
N PRO A 64 -7.66 2.46 -6.23
CA PRO A 64 -7.26 1.54 -5.16
C PRO A 64 -6.40 0.39 -5.70
N LEU A 65 -5.44 -0.10 -4.90
CA LEU A 65 -4.57 -1.22 -5.29
C LEU A 65 -5.37 -2.49 -5.61
N THR A 66 -6.48 -2.73 -4.92
CA THR A 66 -7.38 -3.86 -5.20
C THR A 66 -7.99 -3.79 -6.60
N GLU A 67 -8.40 -2.61 -7.02
CA GLU A 67 -8.96 -2.38 -8.35
C GLU A 67 -7.87 -2.45 -9.43
N LEU A 68 -6.70 -1.89 -9.17
CA LEU A 68 -5.56 -2.01 -10.07
C LEU A 68 -5.15 -3.48 -10.28
N HIS A 69 -5.12 -4.27 -9.19
CA HIS A 69 -4.88 -5.71 -9.24
C HIS A 69 -5.94 -6.43 -10.07
N ARG A 70 -7.23 -6.09 -9.89
CA ARG A 70 -8.31 -6.67 -10.70
C ARG A 70 -8.16 -6.38 -12.20
N GLN A 71 -7.69 -5.18 -12.55
CA GLN A 71 -7.54 -4.77 -13.96
C GLN A 71 -6.29 -5.35 -14.62
N LEU A 72 -5.16 -5.39 -13.92
CA LEU A 72 -3.86 -5.74 -14.50
C LEU A 72 -3.44 -7.19 -14.20
N GLY A 73 -3.99 -7.80 -13.14
CA GLY A 73 -3.74 -9.18 -12.77
C GLY A 73 -2.25 -9.55 -12.74
N PRO A 74 -1.83 -10.64 -13.41
CA PRO A 74 -0.44 -11.09 -13.43
C PRO A 74 0.58 -10.06 -13.92
N ASP A 75 0.18 -9.07 -14.72
CA ASP A 75 1.09 -8.00 -15.15
C ASP A 75 1.50 -7.11 -13.98
N LEU A 76 0.64 -6.95 -12.96
CA LEU A 76 0.94 -6.20 -11.74
C LEU A 76 1.67 -7.05 -10.69
N ILE A 77 1.19 -8.28 -10.44
CA ILE A 77 1.66 -9.09 -9.29
C ILE A 77 2.69 -10.17 -9.66
N GLY A 78 2.99 -10.30 -10.95
CA GLY A 78 3.86 -11.33 -11.51
C GLY A 78 3.17 -12.70 -11.64
N SER A 79 3.56 -13.45 -12.67
CA SER A 79 2.98 -14.78 -12.98
C SER A 79 3.14 -15.82 -11.86
N ARG A 80 4.15 -15.68 -11.00
CA ARG A 80 4.36 -16.55 -9.83
C ARG A 80 3.34 -16.32 -8.71
N SER A 81 2.57 -15.25 -8.79
CA SER A 81 1.55 -14.87 -7.81
C SER A 81 0.13 -15.21 -8.28
N GLN A 82 -0.03 -16.07 -9.30
CA GLN A 82 -1.35 -16.45 -9.85
C GLN A 82 -2.35 -16.89 -8.77
N TRP A 83 -1.89 -17.60 -7.74
CA TRP A 83 -2.72 -18.00 -6.60
C TRP A 83 -3.46 -16.84 -5.92
N ALA A 84 -2.90 -15.64 -5.96
CA ALA A 84 -3.44 -14.43 -5.35
C ALA A 84 -4.57 -13.86 -6.21
N GLN A 85 -4.38 -13.86 -7.54
CA GLN A 85 -5.41 -13.54 -8.52
C GLN A 85 -6.61 -14.49 -8.40
N ASP A 86 -6.37 -15.80 -8.30
CA ASP A 86 -7.43 -16.81 -8.20
C ASP A 86 -8.27 -16.64 -6.93
N ARG A 87 -7.68 -16.06 -5.87
CA ARG A 87 -8.35 -15.75 -4.60
C ARG A 87 -8.93 -14.34 -4.56
N GLY A 88 -8.73 -13.52 -5.59
CA GLY A 88 -9.11 -12.11 -5.61
C GLY A 88 -8.44 -11.27 -4.52
N LYS A 89 -7.23 -11.65 -4.07
CA LYS A 89 -6.49 -10.97 -2.99
C LYS A 89 -5.12 -10.54 -3.47
N PHE A 90 -4.72 -9.31 -3.15
CA PHE A 90 -3.34 -8.87 -3.40
C PHE A 90 -2.38 -9.68 -2.51
N PRO A 91 -1.23 -10.16 -3.02
CA PRO A 91 -0.43 -11.19 -2.34
C PRO A 91 0.35 -10.70 -1.11
N LEU A 92 0.54 -9.39 -0.94
CA LEU A 92 1.43 -8.82 0.07
C LEU A 92 0.79 -7.67 0.85
N LEU A 93 1.34 -7.42 2.05
CA LEU A 93 1.04 -6.24 2.85
C LEU A 93 2.37 -5.71 3.38
N ILE A 94 2.71 -4.48 3.01
CA ILE A 94 3.96 -3.84 3.41
C ILE A 94 3.63 -2.73 4.39
N LYS A 95 4.21 -2.80 5.59
CA LYS A 95 3.96 -1.85 6.68
C LYS A 95 5.27 -1.36 7.29
N LEU A 96 5.22 -0.13 7.78
CA LEU A 96 6.19 0.43 8.71
C LEU A 96 5.50 0.58 10.06
N LEU A 97 6.15 0.09 11.12
CA LEU A 97 5.57 0.04 12.47
C LEU A 97 6.32 0.97 13.41
N ASP A 98 5.59 1.72 14.23
CA ASP A 98 6.11 2.55 15.31
C ASP A 98 5.82 1.90 16.67
N ALA A 99 6.54 0.82 16.98
CA ALA A 99 6.31 0.02 18.17
C ALA A 99 6.86 0.70 19.45
N ASN A 100 6.14 1.70 19.96
CA ASN A 100 6.56 2.46 21.15
C ASN A 100 6.21 1.78 22.47
N ARG A 101 5.21 0.89 22.45
CA ARG A 101 4.73 0.17 23.62
C ARG A 101 4.57 -1.31 23.26
N PRO A 102 4.61 -2.21 24.27
CA PRO A 102 4.28 -3.61 24.05
C PRO A 102 2.89 -3.76 23.42
N LEU A 103 2.79 -4.72 22.49
CA LEU A 103 1.54 -5.15 21.87
C LEU A 103 0.68 -5.95 22.86
#